data_AF-A0A7G9YUM7-F1
#
_entry.id   AF-A0A7G9YUM7-F1
#
_cell.length_a   1.000
_cell.length_b   1.000
_cell.length_c   1.000
_cell.angle_alpha   90.00
_cell.angle_beta   90.00
_cell.angle_gamma   90.00
#
_symmetry.space_group_name_H-M   'P 1'
#
loop_
_entity.id
_entity.type
_entity.pdbx_description
1 polymer ?
#
loop_
_entity_poly.entity_id
_entity_poly.type
_entity_poly.pdbx_seq_one_letter_code
_entity_poly.pdbx_strand_id
1 'polypeptide(L)'
;MQRYTIRYKKVFGFLVFRKALKERGEYVNRRSIITSTMPLSARNRIEGVVKAVENGEVASTVKIEVAKPVTITAMITKEAVEELGLKEGDKVEAVIKATEVLVSKD
;
A
#
# COMPACT_ATOMS: atom_id res chain seq x y z
N MET A 1 -4.20 -30.19 16.16
CA MET A 1 -3.31 -30.72 15.11
C MET A 1 -4.11 -31.65 14.20
N GLN A 2 -4.51 -31.18 13.02
CA GLN A 2 -4.71 -32.05 11.85
C GLN A 2 -4.71 -31.17 10.59
N ARG A 3 -3.68 -31.36 9.76
CA ARG A 3 -3.51 -30.75 8.45
C ARG A 3 -4.48 -31.44 7.50
N TYR A 4 -5.32 -30.69 6.78
CA TYR A 4 -6.04 -31.21 5.62
C TYR A 4 -5.51 -30.54 4.35
N THR A 5 -4.73 -31.32 3.61
CA THR A 5 -4.16 -31.00 2.30
C THR A 5 -5.28 -31.04 1.25
N ILE A 6 -5.66 -29.90 0.69
CA ILE A 6 -6.65 -29.83 -0.40
C ILE A 6 -5.94 -30.15 -1.71
N ARG A 7 -6.12 -31.39 -2.20
CA ARG A 7 -5.66 -31.83 -3.52
C ARG A 7 -6.75 -31.54 -4.56
N TYR A 8 -6.53 -30.47 -5.32
CA TYR A 8 -7.37 -29.96 -6.41
C TYR A 8 -7.66 -31.04 -7.48
N LYS A 9 -8.94 -31.38 -7.68
CA LYS A 9 -9.42 -31.95 -8.95
C LYS A 9 -10.05 -30.82 -9.78
N LYS A 10 -9.40 -30.57 -10.92
CA LYS A 10 -9.70 -29.52 -11.91
C LYS A 10 -11.16 -29.61 -12.41
N VAL A 11 -11.69 -28.43 -12.71
CA VAL A 11 -12.86 -28.12 -13.58
C VAL A 11 -14.24 -27.91 -12.93
N PHE A 12 -14.58 -28.48 -11.76
CA PHE A 12 -15.92 -28.23 -11.15
C PHE A 12 -15.94 -27.21 -9.97
N GLY A 13 -14.75 -26.80 -9.49
CA GLY A 13 -14.64 -25.93 -8.31
C GLY A 13 -14.92 -24.45 -8.52
N PHE A 14 -14.93 -23.97 -9.78
CA PHE A 14 -14.95 -22.53 -10.06
C PHE A 14 -16.30 -21.87 -9.71
N LEU A 15 -17.41 -22.59 -9.85
CA LEU A 15 -18.74 -22.05 -9.56
C LEU A 15 -19.03 -22.06 -8.05
N VAL A 16 -18.62 -23.12 -7.36
CA VAL A 16 -18.81 -23.29 -5.91
C VAL A 16 -17.93 -22.30 -5.13
N PHE A 17 -16.69 -22.08 -5.57
CA PHE A 17 -15.77 -21.12 -4.94
C PHE A 17 -16.31 -19.68 -4.95
N ARG A 18 -16.97 -19.27 -6.04
CA ARG A 18 -17.55 -17.91 -6.16
C ARG A 18 -18.74 -17.67 -5.23
N LYS A 19 -19.49 -18.72 -4.90
CA LYS A 19 -20.60 -18.62 -3.95
C LYS A 19 -20.09 -18.47 -2.51
N ALA A 20 -19.06 -19.25 -2.14
CA ALA A 20 -18.41 -19.17 -0.84
C ALA A 20 -17.75 -17.81 -0.56
N LEU A 21 -17.16 -17.17 -1.56
CA LEU A 21 -16.55 -15.83 -1.41
C LEU A 21 -17.61 -14.71 -1.28
N LYS A 22 -18.76 -14.85 -1.96
CA LYS A 22 -19.87 -13.89 -1.86
C LYS A 22 -20.50 -13.91 -0.46
N GLU A 23 -20.58 -15.08 0.16
CA GLU A 23 -21.13 -15.28 1.52
C GLU A 23 -20.15 -14.81 2.63
N ARG A 24 -18.86 -14.64 2.31
CA ARG A 24 -17.83 -14.07 3.21
C ARG A 24 -17.62 -12.56 3.07
N GLY A 25 -18.42 -11.88 2.26
CA GLY A 25 -18.29 -10.43 2.04
C GLY A 25 -17.09 -10.02 1.17
N GLU A 26 -16.39 -10.97 0.55
CA GLU A 26 -15.27 -10.67 -0.33
C GLU A 26 -15.77 -10.41 -1.76
N TYR A 27 -15.99 -9.13 -2.07
CA TYR A 27 -16.28 -8.66 -3.43
C TYR A 27 -15.00 -8.71 -4.27
N VAL A 28 -14.75 -9.84 -4.94
CA VAL A 28 -13.64 -9.96 -5.90
C VAL A 28 -14.02 -9.27 -7.22
N ASN A 29 -13.57 -8.02 -7.40
CA ASN A 29 -13.71 -7.30 -8.66
C ASN A 29 -12.82 -7.97 -9.72
N ARG A 30 -13.45 -8.60 -10.72
CA ARG A 30 -12.77 -9.42 -11.73
C ARG A 30 -11.81 -8.66 -12.66
N ARG A 31 -11.68 -7.32 -12.51
CA ARG A 31 -10.71 -6.48 -13.25
C ARG A 31 -9.44 -6.13 -12.48
N SER A 32 -9.28 -6.51 -11.21
CA SER A 32 -8.16 -6.03 -10.38
C SER A 32 -6.91 -6.92 -10.39
N ILE A 33 -6.76 -7.85 -11.33
CA ILE A 33 -5.70 -8.87 -11.27
C ILE A 33 -4.33 -8.36 -11.79
N ILE A 34 -4.18 -7.11 -12.24
CA ILE A 34 -2.90 -6.63 -12.82
C ILE A 34 -2.31 -5.32 -12.27
N THR A 35 -2.86 -4.73 -11.21
CA THR A 35 -2.13 -3.74 -10.39
C THR A 35 -2.65 -3.80 -8.96
N SER A 36 -1.83 -4.31 -8.05
CA SER A 36 -2.13 -4.48 -6.62
C SER A 36 -2.08 -3.17 -5.83
N THR A 37 -2.61 -2.08 -6.39
CA THR A 37 -2.76 -0.81 -5.68
C THR A 37 -4.17 -0.71 -5.14
N MET A 38 -4.32 -0.72 -3.81
CA MET A 38 -5.60 -0.38 -3.19
C MET A 38 -6.04 1.01 -3.67
N PRO A 39 -7.32 1.19 -4.05
CA PRO A 39 -7.81 2.49 -4.47
C PRO A 39 -7.76 3.47 -3.29
N LEU A 40 -7.09 4.61 -3.49
CA LEU A 40 -7.09 5.75 -2.56
C LEU A 40 -7.63 6.98 -3.28
N SER A 41 -8.37 7.84 -2.58
CA SER A 41 -8.92 9.09 -3.14
C SER A 41 -7.86 10.17 -3.37
N ALA A 42 -6.69 10.04 -2.73
CA ALA A 42 -5.53 10.90 -2.95
C ALA A 42 -5.12 10.88 -4.43
N ARG A 43 -4.92 12.07 -5.00
CA ARG A 43 -4.71 12.26 -6.45
C ARG A 43 -3.24 12.43 -6.83
N ASN A 44 -2.39 12.77 -5.88
CA ASN A 44 -0.95 12.92 -6.11
C ASN A 44 -0.25 11.69 -5.55
N ARG A 45 0.38 10.91 -6.44
CA ARG A 45 1.18 9.74 -6.10
C ARG A 45 2.52 9.89 -6.81
N ILE A 46 3.61 9.85 -6.05
CA ILE A 46 4.94 10.08 -6.57
C ILE A 46 5.81 8.91 -6.14
N GLU A 47 6.27 8.11 -7.09
CA GLU A 47 7.18 7.00 -6.82
C GLU A 47 8.52 7.51 -6.28
N GLY A 48 9.12 6.77 -5.36
CA GLY A 48 10.40 7.11 -4.78
C GLY A 48 11.03 5.97 -3.99
N VAL A 49 12.18 6.28 -3.41
CA VAL A 49 12.94 5.35 -2.57
C VAL A 49 13.17 5.98 -1.20
N VAL A 50 12.90 5.21 -0.14
CA VAL A 50 13.17 5.65 1.23
C VAL A 50 14.69 5.80 1.41
N LYS A 51 15.12 6.99 1.80
CA LYS A 51 16.53 7.31 2.11
C LYS A 51 16.86 7.22 3.58
N ALA A 52 15.90 7.55 4.45
CA ALA A 52 16.07 7.51 5.89
C ALA A 52 14.70 7.39 6.57
N VAL A 53 14.70 6.73 7.72
CA VAL A 53 13.56 6.69 8.65
C VAL A 53 14.09 7.09 10.02
N GLU A 54 13.59 8.20 10.56
CA GLU A 54 13.97 8.73 11.86
C GLU A 54 12.80 8.56 12.82
N ASN A 55 12.89 7.58 13.71
CA ASN A 55 11.83 7.26 14.67
C ASN A 55 11.92 8.14 15.90
N GLY A 56 10.84 8.89 16.18
CA GLY A 56 10.60 9.51 17.48
C GLY A 56 9.82 8.59 18.41
N GLU A 57 9.31 9.13 19.52
CA GLU A 57 8.50 8.37 20.47
C GLU A 57 7.09 8.07 19.92
N VAL A 58 6.47 9.06 19.28
CA VAL A 58 5.09 8.97 18.75
C VAL A 58 5.04 9.10 17.22
N ALA A 59 5.87 9.98 16.66
CA ALA A 59 5.92 10.26 15.23
C ALA A 59 7.30 9.93 14.67
N SER A 60 7.33 9.59 13.39
CA SER A 60 8.52 9.25 12.65
C SER A 60 8.60 10.07 11.38
N THR A 61 9.82 10.45 11.01
CA THR A 61 10.11 11.19 9.79
C THR A 61 10.66 10.23 8.74
N VAL A 62 10.01 10.17 7.57
CA VAL A 62 10.43 9.34 6.45
C VAL A 62 10.88 10.24 5.31
N LYS A 63 12.14 10.10 4.88
CA LYS A 63 12.71 10.84 3.75
C LYS A 63 12.65 9.97 2.49
N ILE A 64 11.97 10.45 1.45
CA ILE A 64 11.73 9.74 0.19
C ILE A 64 12.38 10.52 -0.96
N GLU A 65 13.39 9.94 -1.60
CA GLU A 65 13.98 10.49 -2.83
C GLU A 65 13.06 10.14 -4.00
N VAL A 66 12.49 11.16 -4.64
CA VAL A 66 11.55 11.00 -5.79
C VAL A 66 12.21 11.34 -7.13
N ALA A 67 13.23 12.19 -7.11
CA ALA A 67 14.14 12.45 -8.21
C ALA A 67 15.43 12.98 -7.59
N LYS A 68 16.60 12.85 -8.22
CA LYS A 68 17.81 13.49 -7.68
C LYS A 68 17.82 14.97 -8.08
N PRO A 69 17.98 15.94 -7.15
CA PRO A 69 18.19 15.84 -5.69
C PRO A 69 16.92 16.03 -4.83
N VAL A 70 15.73 15.94 -5.42
CA VAL A 70 14.42 16.17 -4.80
C VAL A 70 14.03 15.08 -3.79
N THR A 71 13.82 15.49 -2.55
CA THR A 71 13.33 14.64 -1.46
C THR A 71 12.00 15.15 -0.94
N ILE A 72 11.04 14.24 -0.75
CA ILE A 72 9.80 14.47 0.00
C ILE A 72 10.00 13.94 1.41
N THR A 73 9.59 14.72 2.41
CA THR A 73 9.62 14.30 3.82
C THR A 73 8.20 14.11 4.32
N ALA A 74 7.88 12.91 4.78
CA ALA A 74 6.61 12.59 5.41
C ALA A 74 6.80 12.46 6.92
N MET A 75 5.85 12.98 7.70
CA MET A 75 5.75 12.70 9.13
C MET A 75 4.52 11.83 9.35
N ILE A 76 4.72 10.61 9.83
CA ILE A 76 3.67 9.64 10.11
C ILE A 76 3.84 9.08 11.52
N THR A 77 2.87 8.33 12.03
CA THR A 77 3.03 7.71 13.35
C THR A 77 4.12 6.63 13.31
N LYS A 78 4.76 6.39 14.45
CA LYS A 78 5.74 5.31 14.57
C LYS A 78 5.12 3.95 14.28
N GLU A 79 3.90 3.72 14.75
CA GLU A 79 3.16 2.49 14.51
C GLU A 79 2.93 2.25 13.01
N ALA A 80 2.69 3.31 12.22
CA ALA A 80 2.52 3.18 10.77
C ALA A 80 3.82 2.80 10.06
N VAL A 81 4.97 3.33 10.51
CA VAL A 81 6.30 2.89 10.00
C VAL A 81 6.50 1.41 10.27
N GLU A 82 6.19 0.95 11.48
CA GLU A 82 6.35 -0.44 11.91
C GLU A 82 5.40 -1.39 11.17
N GLU A 83 4.12 -1.02 11.03
CA GLU A 83 3.11 -1.80 10.32
C GLU A 83 3.45 -1.95 8.82
N LEU A 84 3.95 -0.87 8.20
CA LEU A 84 4.38 -0.89 6.80
C LEU A 84 5.76 -1.52 6.61
N GLY A 85 6.51 -1.76 7.69
CA GLY A 85 7.87 -2.31 7.65
C GLY A 85 8.87 -1.43 6.89
N LEU A 86 8.70 -0.11 6.94
CA LEU A 86 9.50 0.84 6.18
C LEU A 86 10.95 0.88 6.66
N LYS A 87 11.88 0.81 5.72
CA LYS A 87 13.32 0.94 5.93
C LYS A 87 13.99 1.61 4.74
N GLU A 88 15.23 2.03 4.94
CA GLU A 88 16.06 2.56 3.86
C GLU A 88 16.17 1.58 2.69
N GLY A 89 16.05 2.11 1.47
CA GLY A 89 16.09 1.34 0.23
C GLY A 89 14.72 0.82 -0.25
N ASP A 90 13.67 0.93 0.56
CA ASP A 90 12.33 0.49 0.14
C ASP A 90 11.78 1.37 -0.99
N LYS A 91 11.15 0.72 -1.98
CA LYS A 91 10.39 1.40 -3.05
C LYS A 91 9.00 1.73 -2.53
N VAL A 92 8.63 3.01 -2.59
CA VAL A 92 7.38 3.52 -2.02
C VAL A 92 6.74 4.55 -2.96
N GLU A 93 5.46 4.86 -2.72
CA GLU A 93 4.80 6.04 -3.28
C GLU A 93 4.58 7.06 -2.15
N ALA A 94 5.03 8.31 -2.36
CA ALA A 94 4.54 9.43 -1.57
C ALA A 94 3.11 9.76 -2.05
N VAL A 95 2.12 9.54 -1.18
CA VAL A 95 0.70 9.73 -1.50
C VAL A 95 0.19 10.99 -0.78
N ILE A 96 -0.21 12.01 -1.56
CA ILE A 96 -0.62 13.32 -1.03
C ILE A 96 -2.06 13.61 -1.47
N LYS A 97 -2.91 13.99 -0.52
CA LYS A 97 -4.28 14.41 -0.83
C LYS A 97 -4.26 15.74 -1.57
N ALA A 98 -5.06 15.88 -2.62
CA ALA A 98 -5.06 17.08 -3.46
C ALA A 98 -5.38 18.37 -2.68
N THR A 99 -6.22 18.27 -1.65
CA THR A 99 -6.66 19.42 -0.83
C THR A 99 -5.60 19.91 0.15
N GLU A 100 -4.49 19.20 0.32
CA GLU A 100 -3.40 19.57 1.25
C GLU A 100 -2.22 20.23 0.52
N VAL A 101 -2.29 20.33 -0.81
CA VAL A 101 -1.28 21.03 -1.60
C VAL A 101 -1.65 22.51 -1.66
N LEU A 102 -0.72 23.37 -1.23
CA LEU A 102 -0.83 24.82 -1.36
C LEU A 102 -0.17 25.28 -2.66
N VAL A 103 -0.74 26.31 -3.28
CA VAL A 103 -0.18 26.95 -4.49
C VAL A 103 0.16 28.39 -4.15
N SER A 104 1.36 28.82 -4.49
CA SER A 104 1.81 30.21 -4.36
C SER A 104 2.32 30.73 -5.71
N LYS A 105 2.22 32.04 -5.93
CA LYS A 105 2.67 32.75 -7.13
C LYS A 105 3.35 34.05 -6.69
N ASP A 106 4.42 34.42 -7.38
CA ASP A 106 5.18 35.67 -7.17
C ASP A 106 4.33 36.94 -7.42
#